data_AF-A0A434S9N9-F1
#
_entry.id   AF-A0A434S9N9-F1
#
_cell.length_a   1.000
_cell.length_b   1.000
_cell.length_c   1.000
_cell.angle_alpha   90.00
_cell.angle_beta   90.00
_cell.angle_gamma   90.00
#
_symmetry.space_group_name_H-M   'P 1'
#
loop_
_entity.id
_entity.type
_entity.pdbx_description
1 polymer ?
#
loop_
_entity_poly.entity_id
_entity_poly.type
_entity_poly.pdbx_seq_one_letter_code
_entity_poly.pdbx_strand_id
1 'polypeptide(L)'
;LEDVPLRGLREGSLHQTLRGAGLVSDHGEEWVDIEMLSAADAAILDCAPGTPFLRTRRLTRAADGRAIEFVTSLLNPAHFALHLEF
;
A
#
# COMPACT_ATOMS: atom_id res chain seq x y z
N LEU A 1 -0.25 -17.93 3.48
CA LEU A 1 0.02 -16.53 3.90
C LEU A 1 -0.68 -16.17 5.22
N GLU A 2 -1.51 -17.06 5.79
CA GLU A 2 -2.31 -16.79 7.00
C GLU A 2 -1.46 -16.49 8.25
N ASP A 3 -0.27 -17.09 8.37
CA ASP A 3 0.63 -16.85 9.51
C ASP A 3 1.47 -15.57 9.40
N VAL A 4 1.42 -14.84 8.26
CA VAL A 4 2.25 -13.65 8.03
C VAL A 4 2.04 -12.57 9.10
N PRO A 5 0.82 -12.27 9.57
CA PRO A 5 0.61 -11.31 10.66
C PRO A 5 1.30 -11.70 11.97
N LEU A 6 1.53 -13.00 12.20
CA LEU A 6 2.14 -13.51 13.43
C LEU A 6 3.68 -13.56 13.34
N ARG A 7 4.22 -13.88 12.16
CA ARG A 7 5.68 -14.03 11.96
C ARG A 7 6.35 -12.77 11.40
N GLY A 8 5.56 -11.81 10.94
CA GLY A 8 6.03 -10.64 10.24
C GLY A 8 6.38 -10.92 8.78
N LEU A 9 6.79 -9.86 8.08
CA LEU A 9 7.16 -9.90 6.68
C LEU A 9 8.56 -10.49 6.51
N ARG A 10 8.74 -11.30 5.46
CA ARG A 10 10.06 -11.78 5.04
C ARG A 10 10.94 -10.58 4.72
N GLU A 11 12.07 -10.46 5.45
CA GLU A 11 13.02 -9.34 5.30
C GLU A 11 12.35 -7.96 5.45
N GLY A 12 11.22 -7.87 6.18
CA GLY A 12 10.46 -6.64 6.32
C GLY A 12 9.71 -6.20 5.05
N SER A 13 9.64 -7.03 4.02
CA SER A 13 9.06 -6.69 2.72
C SER A 13 7.86 -7.56 2.35
N LEU A 14 6.73 -6.92 2.07
CA LEU A 14 5.53 -7.59 1.57
C LEU A 14 5.79 -8.21 0.19
N HIS A 15 6.48 -7.49 -0.69
CA HIS A 15 6.86 -7.98 -2.00
C HIS A 15 7.70 -9.27 -1.93
N GLN A 16 8.71 -9.32 -1.04
CA GLN A 16 9.50 -10.54 -0.84
C GLN A 16 8.68 -11.68 -0.24
N THR A 17 7.75 -11.36 0.65
CA THR A 17 6.84 -12.34 1.26
C THR A 17 5.92 -12.98 0.21
N LEU A 18 5.30 -12.17 -0.67
CA LEU A 18 4.43 -12.65 -1.74
C LEU A 18 5.19 -13.46 -2.78
N ARG A 19 6.37 -12.97 -3.21
CA ARG A 19 7.24 -13.68 -4.15
C ARG A 19 7.68 -15.03 -3.61
N GLY A 20 8.06 -15.10 -2.34
CA GLY A 20 8.43 -16.35 -1.67
C GLY A 20 7.30 -17.37 -1.60
N ALA A 21 6.05 -16.93 -1.68
CA ALA A 21 4.87 -17.78 -1.75
C ALA A 21 4.43 -18.13 -3.20
N GLY A 22 5.25 -17.77 -4.21
CA GLY A 22 4.94 -18.02 -5.62
C GLY A 22 3.98 -17.02 -6.25
N LEU A 23 3.65 -15.93 -5.56
CA LEU A 23 2.81 -14.85 -6.11
C LEU A 23 3.72 -13.82 -6.79
N VAL A 24 3.85 -13.95 -8.12
CA VAL A 24 4.73 -13.10 -8.93
C VAL A 24 3.91 -12.03 -9.64
N SER A 25 4.17 -10.78 -9.28
CA SER A 25 3.61 -9.59 -9.92
C SER A 25 4.06 -9.48 -11.38
N ASP A 26 3.12 -9.16 -12.27
CA ASP A 26 3.36 -8.94 -13.70
C ASP A 26 3.02 -7.50 -14.12
N HIS A 27 1.81 -7.04 -13.80
CA HIS A 27 1.36 -5.67 -14.06
C HIS A 27 0.45 -5.16 -12.95
N GLY A 28 0.12 -3.87 -13.00
CA GLY A 28 -0.76 -3.25 -12.02
C GLY A 28 -1.20 -1.86 -12.42
N GLU A 29 -2.05 -1.31 -11.58
CA GLU A 29 -2.60 0.03 -11.69
C GLU A 29 -2.53 0.71 -10.33
N GLU A 30 -2.31 2.03 -10.34
CA GLU A 30 -2.26 2.85 -9.15
C GLU A 30 -3.18 4.06 -9.32
N TRP A 31 -4.01 4.30 -8.32
CA TRP A 31 -4.83 5.51 -8.20
C TRP A 31 -4.30 6.36 -7.07
N VAL A 32 -4.26 7.66 -7.30
CA VAL A 32 -3.75 8.64 -6.35
C VAL A 32 -4.77 9.76 -6.20
N ASP A 33 -5.15 10.04 -4.97
CA ASP A 33 -6.10 11.11 -4.64
C ASP A 33 -5.82 11.65 -3.22
N ILE A 34 -6.60 12.65 -2.78
CA ILE A 34 -6.47 13.22 -1.44
C ILE A 34 -7.53 12.61 -0.53
N GLU A 35 -7.09 12.10 0.62
CA GLU A 35 -7.96 11.61 1.70
C GLU A 35 -7.88 12.56 2.90
N MET A 36 -9.02 12.90 3.46
CA MET A 36 -9.09 13.62 4.74
C MET A 36 -9.12 12.57 5.85
N LEU A 37 -8.08 12.53 6.69
CA LEU A 37 -7.92 11.41 7.62
C LEU A 37 -9.11 11.24 8.57
N SER A 38 -9.52 9.99 8.74
CA SER A 38 -10.46 9.59 9.79
C SER A 38 -9.84 9.83 11.17
N ALA A 39 -10.67 9.89 12.22
CA ALA A 39 -10.16 10.01 13.59
C ALA A 39 -9.28 8.82 13.99
N ALA A 40 -9.56 7.61 13.47
CA ALA A 40 -8.80 6.42 13.77
C ALA A 40 -7.40 6.45 13.12
N ASP A 41 -7.34 6.78 11.83
CA ASP A 41 -6.06 6.87 11.10
C ASP A 41 -5.21 8.03 11.61
N ALA A 42 -5.84 9.18 11.90
CA ALA A 42 -5.17 10.34 12.46
C ALA A 42 -4.54 10.04 13.83
N ALA A 43 -5.19 9.22 14.66
CA ALA A 43 -4.62 8.78 15.93
C ALA A 43 -3.40 7.87 15.75
N ILE A 44 -3.41 6.97 14.75
CA ILE A 44 -2.27 6.10 14.43
C ILE A 44 -1.09 6.91 13.89
N LEU A 45 -1.39 7.93 13.08
CA LEU A 45 -0.41 8.76 12.39
C LEU A 45 0.05 9.99 13.20
N ASP A 46 -0.44 10.13 14.44
CA ASP A 46 -0.15 11.22 15.36
C ASP A 46 -0.38 12.62 14.76
N CYS A 47 -1.56 12.82 14.17
CA CYS A 47 -1.97 14.10 13.59
C CYS A 47 -3.44 14.43 13.88
N ALA A 48 -3.88 15.62 13.46
CA ALA A 48 -5.27 16.03 13.65
C ALA A 48 -6.21 15.26 12.70
N PRO A 49 -7.41 14.84 13.13
CA PRO A 49 -8.45 14.34 12.23
C PRO A 49 -8.77 15.37 11.13
N GLY A 50 -9.05 14.89 9.92
CA GLY A 50 -9.25 15.75 8.76
C GLY A 50 -7.97 16.36 8.18
N THR A 51 -6.78 15.98 8.65
CA THR A 51 -5.54 16.37 7.96
C THR A 51 -5.50 15.74 6.56
N PRO A 52 -5.17 16.49 5.49
CA PRO A 52 -5.13 15.96 4.13
C PRO A 52 -3.89 15.09 3.92
N PHE A 53 -4.09 13.87 3.45
CA PHE A 53 -3.04 12.92 3.10
C PHE A 53 -3.15 12.52 1.62
N LEU A 54 -2.01 12.21 1.00
CA LEU A 54 -2.00 11.56 -0.31
C LEU A 54 -2.39 10.09 -0.11
N ARG A 55 -3.52 9.68 -0.66
CA ARG A 55 -3.95 8.28 -0.64
C ARG A 55 -3.58 7.61 -1.96
N THR A 56 -2.75 6.58 -1.89
CA THR A 56 -2.50 5.70 -3.03
C THR A 56 -3.27 4.40 -2.85
N ARG A 57 -3.82 3.88 -3.95
CA ARG A 57 -4.44 2.55 -4.02
C ARG A 57 -3.78 1.82 -5.16
N ARG A 58 -3.15 0.68 -4.87
CA ARG A 58 -2.44 -0.11 -5.87
C ARG A 58 -3.04 -1.50 -5.97
N LEU A 59 -3.35 -1.92 -7.19
CA LEU A 59 -3.75 -3.28 -7.51
C LEU A 59 -2.69 -3.93 -8.37
N THR A 60 -2.16 -5.06 -7.92
CA THR A 60 -1.14 -5.83 -8.63
C THR A 60 -1.68 -7.19 -9.03
N ARG A 61 -1.39 -7.60 -10.26
CA ARG A 61 -1.92 -8.81 -10.90
C ARG A 61 -0.78 -9.72 -11.38
N ALA A 62 -1.09 -11.01 -11.47
CA ALA A 62 -0.25 -11.98 -12.16
C ALA A 62 -0.44 -11.88 -13.68
N ALA A 63 0.40 -12.57 -14.45
CA ALA A 63 0.32 -12.62 -15.91
C ALA A 63 -1.02 -13.19 -16.42
N ASP A 64 -1.71 -14.02 -15.62
CA ASP A 64 -3.05 -14.55 -15.91
C ASP A 64 -4.19 -13.55 -15.57
N GLY A 65 -3.86 -12.34 -15.14
CA GLY A 65 -4.81 -11.28 -14.75
C GLY A 65 -5.38 -11.41 -13.33
N ARG A 66 -5.08 -12.50 -12.62
CA ARG A 66 -5.56 -12.73 -11.25
C ARG A 66 -4.93 -11.73 -10.28
N ALA A 67 -5.73 -11.17 -9.38
CA ALA A 67 -5.25 -10.26 -8.35
C ALA A 67 -4.30 -10.98 -7.39
N ILE A 68 -3.17 -10.33 -7.10
CA ILE A 68 -2.17 -10.78 -6.12
C ILE A 68 -2.24 -9.94 -4.85
N GLU A 69 -2.36 -8.62 -5.00
CA GLU A 69 -2.25 -7.66 -3.91
C GLU A 69 -3.13 -6.44 -4.19
N PHE A 70 -3.80 -5.94 -3.15
CA PHE A 70 -4.41 -4.62 -3.13
C PHE A 70 -3.94 -3.87 -1.88
N VAL A 71 -3.29 -2.72 -2.06
CA VAL A 71 -2.74 -1.91 -0.97
C VAL A 71 -3.32 -0.51 -1.02
N THR A 72 -3.77 -0.02 0.13
CA THR A 72 -4.05 1.39 0.36
C THR A 72 -2.95 1.97 1.24
N SER A 73 -2.32 3.05 0.80
CA SER A 73 -1.35 3.81 1.60
C SER A 73 -1.86 5.21 1.87
N LEU A 74 -1.70 5.67 3.10
CA LEU A 74 -1.94 7.06 3.50
C LEU A 74 -0.57 7.72 3.73
N LEU A 75 -0.22 8.68 2.88
CA LEU A 75 1.11 9.28 2.84
C LEU A 75 1.02 10.77 3.21
N ASN A 76 1.77 11.17 4.24
CA ASN A 76 1.81 12.56 4.68
C ASN A 76 2.50 13.42 3.61
N PRO A 77 1.85 14.46 3.06
CA PRO A 77 2.42 15.30 2.00
C PRO A 77 3.66 16.10 2.46
N ALA A 78 3.90 16.23 3.77
CA ALA A 78 5.15 16.82 4.28
C ALA A 78 6.38 15.90 4.07
N HIS A 79 6.16 14.61 3.82
CA HIS A 79 7.23 13.61 3.71
C HIS A 79 7.23 12.85 2.38
N PHE A 80 6.10 12.81 1.68
CA PHE A 80 5.92 12.03 0.46
C PHE A 80 5.31 12.87 -0.65
N ALA A 81 5.76 12.62 -1.87
CA ALA A 81 5.18 13.12 -3.10
C ALA A 81 5.18 12.01 -4.16
N LEU A 82 4.26 12.09 -5.10
CA LEU A 82 4.27 11.23 -6.28
C LEU A 82 5.16 11.85 -7.36
N HIS A 83 6.10 11.07 -7.87
CA HIS A 83 6.88 11.40 -9.07
C HIS A 83 6.58 10.36 -10.15
N LEU A 84 6.23 10.84 -11.35
CA LEU A 84 5.85 10.00 -12.49
C LEU A 84 6.51 10.55 -13.75
N GLU A 85 7.06 9.67 -14.58
CA GLU A 85 7.52 9.95 -15.94
C GLU A 85 6.65 9.16 -16.94
N PHE A 86 6.35 9.75 -18.09
CA PHE A 86 5.44 9.19 -19.11
C PHE A 86 6.14 8.97 -20.45
#